data_AF-A0A6S6TQ51-F1
#
_entry.id   AF-A0A6S6TQ51-F1
#
_cell.length_a   1.000
_cell.length_b   1.000
_cell.length_c   1.000
_cell.angle_alpha   90.00
_cell.angle_beta   90.00
_cell.angle_gamma   90.00
#
_symmetry.space_group_name_H-M   'P 1'
#
loop_
_entity.id
_entity.type
_entity.pdbx_description
1 polymer ?
#
loop_
_entity_poly.entity_id
_entity_poly.type
_entity_poly.pdbx_seq_one_letter_code
_entity_poly.pdbx_strand_id
1 'polypeptide(L)'
;MLCARAGAAEPLTPEFVDAHLFEAKRVVALDQTESESHRILGSIHVLKRNFDLGTHHLSKALNLSPNDSHIRIRMARHLNMINQSESAITMT
;
A
#
# COMPACT_ATOMS: atom_id res chain seq x y z
N MET A 1 -0.94 12.34 22.81
CA MET A 1 -2.06 11.39 22.69
C MET A 1 -2.42 11.25 21.20
N LEU A 2 -1.87 10.24 20.53
CA LEU A 2 -2.06 10.00 19.09
C LEU A 2 -2.89 8.71 18.88
N CYS A 3 -4.03 8.59 19.57
CA CYS A 3 -4.77 7.32 19.67
C CYS A 3 -6.13 7.27 18.95
N ALA A 4 -6.48 8.21 18.06
CA ALA A 4 -7.82 8.22 17.48
C ALA A 4 -7.91 8.70 16.02
N ARG A 5 -6.99 8.27 15.15
CA ARG A 5 -7.12 8.49 13.69
C ARG A 5 -7.35 7.22 12.87
N ALA A 6 -7.79 6.15 13.52
CA ALA A 6 -8.07 4.87 12.84
C ALA A 6 -9.49 4.79 12.20
N GLY A 7 -10.23 5.90 12.04
CA GLY A 7 -11.65 5.83 11.64
C GLY A 7 -12.22 6.95 10.77
N ALA A 8 -11.50 8.05 10.53
CA ALA A 8 -11.92 9.02 9.53
C ALA A 8 -11.33 8.58 8.18
N ALA A 9 -12.12 8.58 7.11
CA ALA A 9 -11.58 8.47 5.76
C ALA A 9 -10.70 9.71 5.53
N GLU A 10 -9.42 9.58 5.82
CA GLU A 10 -8.45 10.65 5.63
C GLU A 10 -8.47 11.05 4.15
N PRO A 11 -8.49 12.36 3.85
CA PRO A 11 -8.71 12.81 2.50
C PRO A 11 -7.54 12.35 1.63
N LEU A 12 -7.85 11.58 0.57
CA LEU A 12 -6.89 11.10 -0.41
C LEU A 12 -6.47 12.24 -1.37
N THR A 13 -6.02 13.36 -0.82
CA THR A 13 -5.48 14.45 -1.63
C THR A 13 -4.07 14.11 -2.11
N PRO A 14 -3.60 14.70 -3.23
CA PRO A 14 -2.23 14.51 -3.68
C PRO A 14 -1.19 14.82 -2.59
N GLU A 15 -1.39 15.90 -1.83
CA GLU A 15 -0.48 16.32 -0.76
C GLU A 15 -0.42 15.29 0.36
N PHE A 16 -1.59 14.73 0.73
CA PHE A 16 -1.67 13.67 1.73
C PHE A 16 -0.93 12.41 1.26
N VAL A 17 -1.18 11.99 0.02
CA VAL A 17 -0.53 10.81 -0.58
C VAL A 17 0.99 11.01 -0.67
N ASP A 18 1.44 12.19 -1.06
CA ASP A 18 2.86 12.48 -1.22
C ASP A 18 3.59 12.60 0.12
N ALA A 19 2.96 13.18 1.14
CA ALA A 19 3.49 13.18 2.50
C ALA A 19 3.66 11.76 3.05
N HIS A 20 2.65 10.89 2.88
CA HIS A 20 2.73 9.49 3.30
C HIS A 20 3.79 8.71 2.53
N LEU A 21 3.94 8.99 1.24
CA LEU A 21 4.98 8.39 0.41
C LEU A 21 6.38 8.78 0.91
N PHE A 22 6.57 10.06 1.24
CA PHE A 22 7.83 10.57 1.75
C PHE A 22 8.19 9.94 3.10
N GLU A 23 7.26 9.94 4.06
CA GLU A 23 7.50 9.37 5.38
C GLU A 23 7.73 7.86 5.33
N ALA A 24 6.92 7.11 4.59
CA ALA A 24 7.12 5.66 4.47
C ALA A 24 8.46 5.30 3.80
N LYS A 25 8.92 6.10 2.82
CA LYS A 25 10.28 5.93 2.25
C LYS A 25 11.38 6.20 3.26
N ARG A 26 11.22 7.23 4.10
CA ARG A 26 12.18 7.54 5.16
C ARG A 26 12.27 6.41 6.19
N VAL A 27 11.12 5.87 6.61
CA VAL A 27 11.10 4.75 7.56
C VAL A 27 11.78 3.52 6.96
N VAL A 28 11.44 3.14 5.72
CA VAL A 28 12.09 1.98 5.06
C VAL A 28 13.60 2.18 4.87
N ALA A 29 14.06 3.42 4.65
CA ALA A 29 15.49 3.72 4.56
C ALA A 29 16.22 3.56 5.91
N LEU A 30 15.54 3.80 7.02
CA LEU A 30 16.07 3.63 8.38
C LEU A 30 15.94 2.18 8.88
N ASP A 31 14.83 1.53 8.56
CA ASP A 31 14.49 0.16 8.93
C ASP A 31 13.76 -0.55 7.79
N GLN A 32 14.47 -1.42 7.09
CA GLN A 32 13.96 -2.21 5.97
C GLN A 32 13.06 -3.37 6.41
N THR A 33 12.89 -3.59 7.72
CA THR A 33 12.05 -4.65 8.29
C THR A 33 10.70 -4.14 8.77
N GLU A 34 10.43 -2.85 8.60
CA GLU A 34 9.15 -2.26 8.98
C GLU A 34 8.04 -2.62 7.96
N SER A 35 7.29 -3.67 8.29
CA SER A 35 6.16 -4.19 7.51
C SER A 35 5.05 -3.19 7.16
N GLU A 36 4.67 -2.29 8.08
CA GLU A 36 3.56 -1.35 7.87
C GLU A 36 3.95 -0.25 6.88
N SER A 37 5.21 0.20 6.90
CA SER A 37 5.76 1.14 5.93
C SER A 37 5.82 0.53 4.54
N HIS A 38 6.22 -0.75 4.42
CA HIS A 38 6.08 -1.50 3.18
C HIS A 38 4.60 -1.61 2.74
N ARG A 39 3.65 -1.83 3.65
CA ARG A 39 2.21 -1.84 3.33
C ARG A 39 1.71 -0.50 2.80
N ILE A 40 2.15 0.61 3.39
CA ILE A 40 1.80 1.98 2.97
C ILE A 40 2.36 2.27 1.58
N LEU A 41 3.66 2.01 1.34
CA LEU A 41 4.28 2.18 0.02
C LEU A 41 3.54 1.38 -1.05
N GLY A 42 3.23 0.12 -0.75
CA GLY A 42 2.44 -0.73 -1.63
C GLY A 42 1.08 -0.11 -1.96
N SER A 43 0.33 0.32 -0.94
CA SER A 43 -1.00 0.93 -1.11
C SER A 43 -0.94 2.23 -1.95
N ILE A 44 0.08 3.07 -1.75
CA ILE A 44 0.26 4.31 -2.50
C ILE A 44 0.61 4.01 -3.97
N HIS A 45 1.49 3.04 -4.22
CA HIS A 45 1.82 2.64 -5.59
C HIS A 45 0.61 2.08 -6.34
N VAL A 46 -0.25 1.33 -5.66
CA VAL A 46 -1.53 0.86 -6.22
C VAL A 46 -2.47 2.03 -6.55
N LEU A 47 -2.58 3.02 -5.66
CA LEU A 47 -3.36 4.25 -5.94
C LEU A 47 -2.83 5.01 -7.16
N LYS A 48 -1.50 5.03 -7.33
CA LYS A 48 -0.82 5.64 -8.49
C LYS A 48 -0.82 4.75 -9.74
N ARG A 49 -1.49 3.59 -9.73
CA ARG A 49 -1.52 2.56 -10.80
C ARG A 49 -0.15 1.95 -11.14
N ASN A 50 0.82 2.09 -10.26
CA ASN A 50 2.13 1.44 -10.38
C ASN A 50 2.07 0.03 -9.77
N PHE A 51 1.36 -0.88 -10.44
CA PHE A 51 1.00 -2.18 -9.87
C PHE A 51 2.21 -3.06 -9.52
N ASP A 52 3.29 -3.02 -10.29
CA ASP A 52 4.51 -3.79 -10.02
C ASP A 52 5.16 -3.39 -8.69
N LEU A 53 5.33 -2.09 -8.48
CA LEU A 53 5.85 -1.55 -7.21
C LEU A 53 4.87 -1.82 -6.06
N GLY A 54 3.56 -1.75 -6.33
CA GLY A 54 2.52 -2.14 -5.39
C GLY A 54 2.70 -3.58 -4.90
N THR A 55 2.84 -4.53 -5.83
CA THR A 55 3.07 -5.95 -5.55
C THR A 55 4.37 -6.16 -4.78
N HIS A 56 5.46 -5.51 -5.20
CA HIS A 56 6.76 -5.64 -4.55
C HIS A 56 6.69 -5.28 -3.05
N HIS A 57 6.15 -4.10 -2.75
CA HIS A 57 6.08 -3.62 -1.37
C HIS A 57 5.05 -4.40 -0.52
N LEU A 58 3.89 -4.77 -1.07
CA LEU A 58 2.91 -5.60 -0.36
C LEU A 58 3.42 -7.01 -0.08
N SER A 59 4.18 -7.60 -1.02
CA SER A 59 4.83 -8.91 -0.82
C SER A 59 5.87 -8.84 0.28
N LYS A 60 6.69 -7.78 0.31
CA LYS A 60 7.68 -7.57 1.38
C LYS A 60 7.00 -7.42 2.75
N ALA A 61 5.93 -6.62 2.83
CA ALA A 61 5.15 -6.46 4.06
C ALA A 61 4.61 -7.80 4.57
N LEU A 62 4.05 -8.63 3.67
CA LEU A 62 3.51 -9.94 4.03
C LEU A 62 4.61 -10.92 4.45
N ASN A 63 5.79 -10.87 3.82
CA ASN A 63 6.93 -11.70 4.23
C ASN A 63 7.46 -11.33 5.61
N LEU A 64 7.44 -10.04 5.97
CA LEU A 64 7.85 -9.55 7.29
C LEU A 64 6.80 -9.88 8.37
N SER A 65 5.52 -9.80 8.02
CA SER A 65 4.39 -10.00 8.94
C SER A 65 3.33 -10.93 8.33
N PRO A 66 3.61 -12.25 8.22
CA PRO A 66 2.74 -13.19 7.49
C PRO A 66 1.36 -13.38 8.11
N ASN A 67 1.22 -13.13 9.41
CA ASN A 67 -0.03 -13.27 10.15
C ASN A 67 -0.82 -11.96 10.25
N ASP A 68 -0.34 -10.87 9.63
CA ASP A 68 -1.03 -9.59 9.66
C ASP A 68 -2.24 -9.61 8.69
N SER A 69 -3.43 -9.61 9.28
CA SER A 69 -4.69 -9.63 8.53
C SER A 69 -4.91 -8.35 7.72
N HIS A 70 -4.44 -7.21 8.20
CA HIS A 70 -4.54 -5.94 7.50
C HIS A 70 -3.68 -5.95 6.23
N ILE A 71 -2.44 -6.42 6.30
CA ILE A 71 -1.57 -6.56 5.13
C ILE A 71 -2.18 -7.53 4.11
N ARG A 72 -2.72 -8.68 4.56
CA ARG A 72 -3.42 -9.64 3.70
C ARG A 72 -4.62 -9.02 2.98
N ILE A 73 -5.44 -8.22 3.68
CA ILE A 73 -6.56 -7.50 3.08
C ILE A 73 -6.08 -6.50 2.01
N ARG A 74 -4.99 -5.78 2.27
CA ARG A 74 -4.42 -4.84 1.28
C ARG A 74 -3.92 -5.56 0.04
N MET A 75 -3.25 -6.70 0.19
CA MET A 75 -2.81 -7.55 -0.92
C MET A 75 -3.99 -8.09 -1.73
N ALA A 76 -5.02 -8.62 -1.06
CA ALA A 76 -6.22 -9.11 -1.75
C ALA A 76 -6.91 -8.01 -2.56
N ARG A 77 -7.04 -6.81 -2.00
CA ARG A 77 -7.61 -5.65 -2.73
C ARG A 77 -6.78 -5.27 -3.95
N HIS A 78 -5.45 -5.32 -3.83
CA HIS A 78 -4.53 -5.05 -4.94
C HIS A 78 -4.69 -6.07 -6.08
N LEU A 79 -4.71 -7.37 -5.76
CA LEU A 79 -4.92 -8.43 -6.77
C LEU A 79 -6.25 -8.27 -7.52
N ASN A 80 -7.32 -7.89 -6.81
CA ASN A 80 -8.60 -7.60 -7.45
C ASN A 80 -8.50 -6.42 -8.43
N MET A 81 -7.71 -5.39 -8.12
CA MET A 81 -7.51 -4.24 -9.01
C MET A 81 -6.71 -4.63 -10.27
N ILE A 82 -5.67 -5.46 -10.15
CA ILE A 82 -4.92 -5.96 -11.31
C ILE A 82 -5.85 -6.75 -12.23
N ASN A 83 -6.59 -7.73 -11.68
CA ASN A 83 -7.47 -8.58 -12.46
C ASN A 83 -8.57 -7.78 -13.20
N GLN A 84 -9.12 -6.74 -12.55
CA GLN A 84 -10.06 -5.82 -13.19
C GLN A 84 -9.41 -4.96 -14.29
N SER A 85 -8.14 -4.59 -14.13
CA SER A 85 -7.41 -3.79 -15.11
C SER A 85 -7.09 -4.60 -16.37
N GLU A 86 -6.69 -5.86 -16.23
CA GLU A 86 -6.47 -6.78 -17.36
C GLU A 86 -7.76 -7.04 -18.15
N SER A 87 -8.87 -7.23 -17.42
CA SER A 87 -10.19 -7.40 -18.04
C SER A 87 -10.60 -6.17 -18.87
N ALA A 88 -10.26 -4.96 -18.43
CA ALA A 88 -10.59 -3.71 -19.13
C ALA A 88 -9.79 -3.53 -20.44
N ILE A 89 -8.55 -4.01 -20.51
CA ILE A 89 -7.67 -3.89 -21.69
C ILE A 89 -8.07 -4.88 -22.79
N THR A 90 -8.67 -6.01 -22.42
CA THR A 90 -9.05 -7.07 -23.38
C THR A 90 -10.39 -6.81 -24.06
N MET A 91 -11.16 -5.82 -23.61
CA MET A 91 -12.49 -5.46 -24.15
C MET A 91 -12.47 -4.40 -25.27
N THR A 92 -11.29 -4.06 -25.81
CA THR A 92 -11.12 -3.14 -26.96
C THR A 92 -10.65 -3.89 -28.19
#